data_AF-A0AAW2EH90-F1
#
_entry.id   AF-A0AAW2EH90-F1
#
_cell.length_a   1.000
_cell.length_b   1.000
_cell.length_c   1.000
_cell.angle_alpha   90.00
_cell.angle_beta   90.00
_cell.angle_gamma   90.00
#
_symmetry.space_group_name_H-M   'P 1'
#
loop_
_entity.id
_entity.type
_entity.pdbx_description
1 polymer ?
#
loop_
_entity_poly.entity_id
_entity_poly.type
_entity_poly.pdbx_seq_one_letter_code
_entity_poly.pdbx_strand_id
1 'polypeptide(L)'
;MYSPLSPQASLSAELKNILLERNMLSMRSRMKVLHALNEDNERYMEEKKKALRSQAIREILTTEITYLQQLETLAEFFIQPIIEKKLLDHPLIVTLAENIKTLYNVSGELVAGLKHNPENIAQVFHKLAPFFKLYSVYAYDYIQILNVLQVNIMPARII
;
A
#
# COMPACT_ATOMS: atom_id res chain seq x y z
N MET A 1 19.63 13.87 19.25
CA MET A 1 18.95 15.17 19.17
C MET A 1 18.56 15.40 17.72
N TYR A 2 17.35 14.99 17.35
CA TYR A 2 16.82 15.15 15.99
C TYR A 2 16.25 16.58 15.86
N SER A 3 16.90 17.43 15.07
CA SER A 3 16.31 18.69 14.63
C SER A 3 15.26 18.40 13.56
N PRO A 4 14.04 18.94 13.65
CA PRO A 4 13.04 18.78 12.60
C PRO A 4 13.52 19.57 11.38
N LEU A 5 13.60 18.91 10.22
CA LEU A 5 13.81 19.60 8.94
C LEU A 5 12.64 20.56 8.71
N SER A 6 12.86 21.84 9.00
CA SER A 6 12.05 22.92 8.45
C SER A 6 12.03 22.74 6.93
N PRO A 7 10.87 22.84 6.25
CA PRO A 7 10.85 22.84 4.80
C PRO A 7 11.70 24.04 4.35
N GLN A 8 12.85 23.79 3.74
CA GLN A 8 13.64 24.84 3.08
C GLN A 8 12.68 25.54 2.12
N ALA A 9 12.44 26.83 2.35
CA ALA A 9 11.62 27.63 1.46
C ALA A 9 12.14 27.41 0.04
N SER A 10 11.26 27.10 -0.92
CA SER A 10 11.70 26.89 -2.29
C SER A 10 12.46 28.13 -2.77
N LEU A 11 13.46 27.94 -3.63
CA LEU A 11 14.23 29.06 -4.23
C LEU A 11 13.29 30.13 -4.82
N SER A 12 12.14 29.73 -5.36
CA SER A 12 11.07 30.62 -5.82
C SER A 12 10.44 31.47 -4.71
N ALA A 13 10.24 30.93 -3.51
CA ALA A 13 9.75 31.66 -2.35
C ALA A 13 10.78 32.64 -1.79
N GLU A 14 12.07 32.26 -1.77
CA GLU A 14 13.16 33.16 -1.38
C GLU A 14 13.32 34.31 -2.37
N LEU A 15 13.33 34.02 -3.68
CA LEU A 15 13.37 35.04 -4.74
C LEU A 15 12.15 35.97 -4.69
N LYS A 16 10.96 35.43 -4.40
CA LYS A 16 9.75 36.22 -4.19
C LYS A 16 9.91 37.21 -3.04
N ASN A 17 10.43 36.77 -1.90
CA ASN A 17 10.65 37.63 -0.73
C ASN A 17 11.68 38.73 -1.04
N ILE A 18 12.79 38.39 -1.69
CA ILE A 18 13.84 39.35 -2.06
C ILE A 18 13.32 40.40 -3.06
N LEU A 19 12.52 39.99 -4.05
CA LEU A 19 11.88 40.89 -5.00
C LEU A 19 10.80 41.77 -4.36
N LEU A 20 10.20 41.30 -3.26
CA LEU A 20 9.22 42.08 -2.51
C LEU A 20 9.90 43.15 -1.64
N GLU A 21 11.01 42.80 -1.00
CA GLU A 21 11.78 43.66 -0.11
C GLU A 21 12.61 44.71 -0.85
N ARG A 22 13.20 44.36 -2.00
CA ARG A 22 14.06 45.26 -2.76
C ARG A 22 13.28 45.91 -3.91
N ASN A 23 13.20 47.25 -3.93
CA ASN A 23 12.67 48.06 -5.04
C ASN A 23 13.62 48.07 -6.27
N MET A 24 14.02 46.89 -6.73
CA MET A 24 14.99 46.71 -7.83
C MET A 24 14.34 46.72 -9.22
N LEU A 25 13.00 46.68 -9.31
CA LEU A 25 12.26 46.58 -10.55
C LEU A 25 11.12 47.58 -10.60
N SER A 26 10.74 48.00 -11.81
CA SER A 26 9.48 48.73 -12.04
C SER A 26 8.29 47.89 -11.56
N MET A 27 7.20 48.51 -11.10
CA MET A 27 6.00 47.77 -10.66
C MET A 27 5.50 46.77 -11.72
N ARG A 28 5.55 47.14 -13.01
CA ARG A 28 5.14 46.28 -14.12
C ARG A 28 6.08 45.09 -14.29
N SER A 29 7.39 45.29 -14.17
CA SER A 29 8.39 44.22 -14.26
C SER A 29 8.31 43.27 -13.05
N ARG A 30 8.12 43.83 -11.84
CA ARG A 30 7.94 43.06 -10.61
C ARG A 30 6.69 42.18 -10.67
N MET A 31 5.56 42.71 -11.12
CA MET A 31 4.32 41.93 -11.26
C MET A 31 4.48 40.76 -12.25
N LYS A 32 5.14 40.98 -13.38
CA LYS A 32 5.41 39.91 -14.36
C LYS A 32 6.30 38.80 -13.79
N VAL A 33 7.38 39.16 -13.10
CA VAL A 33 8.30 38.17 -12.51
C VAL A 33 7.63 37.39 -11.38
N LEU A 34 6.85 38.06 -10.51
CA LEU A 34 6.10 37.40 -9.45
C LEU A 34 5.06 36.41 -10.00
N HIS A 35 4.38 36.75 -11.09
CA HIS A 35 3.46 35.86 -11.76
C HIS A 35 4.17 34.62 -12.31
N ALA A 36 5.27 34.82 -13.06
CA ALA A 36 6.04 33.73 -13.63
C ALA A 36 6.61 32.78 -12.55
N LEU A 37 7.11 33.34 -11.44
CA LEU A 37 7.59 32.54 -10.30
C LEU A 37 6.45 31.74 -9.63
N ASN A 38 5.24 32.30 -9.58
CA ASN A 38 4.08 31.60 -9.03
C ASN A 38 3.63 30.46 -9.95
N GLU A 39 3.57 30.70 -11.27
CA GLU A 39 3.26 29.67 -12.27
C GLU A 39 4.29 28.54 -12.27
N ASP A 40 5.58 28.85 -12.18
CA ASP A 40 6.65 27.85 -12.04
C ASP A 40 6.49 27.01 -10.77
N ASN A 41 6.19 27.67 -9.65
CA ASN A 41 6.00 27.00 -8.38
C ASN A 41 4.76 26.09 -8.39
N GLU A 42 3.65 26.54 -8.98
CA GLU A 42 2.43 25.75 -9.13
C GLU A 42 2.68 24.52 -10.02
N ARG A 43 3.37 24.68 -11.15
CA ARG A 43 3.77 23.58 -12.02
C ARG A 43 4.63 22.55 -11.29
N TYR A 44 5.66 23.00 -10.60
CA TYR A 44 6.54 22.13 -9.81
C TYR A 44 5.77 21.34 -8.73
N MET A 45 4.86 22.01 -8.01
CA MET A 45 4.07 21.36 -6.96
C MET A 45 3.11 20.32 -7.54
N GLU A 46 2.51 20.58 -8.70
CA GLU A 46 1.63 19.64 -9.37
C GLU A 46 2.40 18.42 -9.91
N GLU A 47 3.57 18.63 -10.51
CA GLU A 47 4.45 17.53 -10.94
C GLU A 47 4.91 16.68 -9.74
N LYS A 48 5.31 17.33 -8.64
CA LYS A 48 5.68 16.64 -7.40
C LYS A 48 4.51 15.82 -6.85
N LYS A 49 3.30 16.36 -6.85
CA LYS A 49 2.08 15.65 -6.42
C LYS A 49 1.80 14.43 -7.31
N LYS A 50 1.94 14.57 -8.62
CA LYS A 50 1.82 13.44 -9.57
C LYS A 50 2.88 12.38 -9.32
N ALA A 51 4.14 12.77 -9.12
CA ALA A 51 5.24 11.84 -8.84
C ALA A 51 5.01 11.07 -7.53
N LEU A 52 4.60 11.76 -6.46
CA LEU A 52 4.25 11.13 -5.18
C LEU A 52 3.05 10.19 -5.30
N ARG A 53 2.02 10.60 -6.06
CA ARG A 53 0.89 9.71 -6.37
C ARG A 53 1.40 8.46 -7.07
N SER A 54 2.09 8.58 -8.20
CA SER A 54 2.60 7.43 -8.95
C SER A 54 3.53 6.54 -8.10
N GLN A 55 4.29 7.11 -7.16
CA GLN A 55 5.07 6.34 -6.21
C GLN A 55 4.17 5.49 -5.28
N ALA A 56 3.18 6.09 -4.63
CA ALA A 56 2.26 5.37 -3.77
C ALA A 56 1.52 4.25 -4.53
N ILE A 57 1.16 4.50 -5.78
CA ILE A 57 0.54 3.49 -6.67
C ILE A 57 1.46 2.29 -6.88
N ARG A 58 2.73 2.57 -7.19
CA ARG A 58 3.74 1.51 -7.37
C ARG A 58 3.95 0.74 -6.07
N GLU A 59 4.05 1.43 -4.94
CA GLU A 59 4.20 0.79 -3.63
C GLU A 59 3.04 -0.18 -3.36
N ILE A 60 1.79 0.27 -3.51
CA ILE A 60 0.60 -0.59 -3.36
C ILE A 60 0.71 -1.83 -4.26
N LEU A 61 1.02 -1.64 -5.55
CA LEU A 61 1.10 -2.76 -6.49
C LEU A 61 2.22 -3.74 -6.12
N THR A 62 3.40 -3.24 -5.76
CA THR A 62 4.54 -4.06 -5.38
C THR A 62 4.24 -4.84 -4.10
N THR A 63 3.68 -4.19 -3.08
CA THR A 63 3.32 -4.87 -1.83
C THR A 63 2.24 -5.93 -2.04
N GLU A 64 1.27 -5.67 -2.92
CA GLU A 64 0.19 -6.62 -3.21
C GLU A 64 0.68 -7.85 -4.00
N ILE A 65 1.64 -7.66 -4.92
CA ILE A 65 2.31 -8.78 -5.61
C ILE A 65 3.09 -9.63 -4.61
N THR A 66 3.84 -9.01 -3.71
CA THR A 66 4.57 -9.73 -2.66
C THR A 66 3.62 -10.50 -1.74
N TYR A 67 2.49 -9.91 -1.38
CA TYR A 67 1.47 -10.58 -0.56
C TYR A 67 0.90 -11.83 -1.26
N LEU A 68 0.59 -11.76 -2.57
CA LEU A 68 0.16 -12.93 -3.35
C LEU A 68 1.20 -14.05 -3.34
N GLN A 69 2.47 -13.72 -3.56
CA GLN A 69 3.57 -14.69 -3.52
C GLN A 69 3.68 -15.37 -2.15
N GLN A 70 3.44 -14.62 -1.07
CA GLN A 70 3.44 -15.17 0.29
C GLN A 70 2.26 -16.12 0.52
N LEU A 71 1.06 -15.78 0.02
CA LEU A 71 -0.11 -16.66 0.08
C LEU A 71 0.10 -17.95 -0.74
N GLU A 72 0.69 -17.84 -1.92
CA GLU A 72 1.05 -18.99 -2.77
C GLU A 72 2.07 -19.89 -2.05
N THR A 73 3.14 -19.29 -1.51
CA THR A 73 4.14 -20.02 -0.73
C THR A 73 3.51 -20.73 0.47
N LEU A 74 2.60 -20.06 1.19
CA LEU A 74 1.87 -20.64 2.31
C LEU A 74 1.01 -21.83 1.89
N ALA A 75 0.28 -21.69 0.78
CA ALA A 75 -0.60 -22.73 0.27
C ALA A 75 0.18 -23.96 -0.22
N GLU A 76 1.21 -23.76 -1.04
CA GLU A 76 1.95 -24.83 -1.72
C GLU A 76 2.93 -25.57 -0.80
N PHE A 77 3.65 -24.84 0.06
CA PHE A 77 4.73 -25.46 0.85
C PHE A 77 4.31 -25.85 2.26
N PHE A 78 3.20 -25.32 2.78
CA PHE A 78 2.73 -25.64 4.13
C PHE A 78 1.37 -26.31 4.12
N ILE A 79 0.33 -25.64 3.63
CA ILE A 79 -1.05 -26.13 3.75
C ILE A 79 -1.26 -27.42 2.95
N GLN A 80 -0.87 -27.44 1.67
CA GLN A 80 -1.04 -28.61 0.82
C GLN A 80 -0.27 -29.83 1.36
N PRO A 81 1.03 -29.74 1.73
CA PRO A 81 1.74 -30.86 2.33
C PRO A 81 1.13 -31.35 3.65
N ILE A 82 0.59 -30.46 4.49
CA ILE A 82 -0.08 -30.83 5.75
C ILE A 82 -1.33 -31.68 5.47
N ILE A 83 -2.14 -31.28 4.48
CA ILE A 83 -3.37 -31.97 4.09
C ILE A 83 -3.05 -33.31 3.40
N GLU A 84 -2.17 -33.30 2.40
CA GLU A 84 -1.84 -34.49 1.59
C GLU A 84 -1.18 -35.59 2.42
N LYS A 85 -0.24 -35.22 3.30
CA LYS A 85 0.44 -36.16 4.19
C LYS A 85 -0.37 -36.47 5.45
N LYS A 86 -1.57 -35.88 5.59
CA LYS A 86 -2.44 -35.98 6.78
C LYS A 86 -1.68 -35.74 8.09
N LEU A 87 -0.76 -34.77 8.08
CA LEU A 87 0.02 -34.41 9.27
C LEU A 87 -0.88 -33.82 10.35
N LEU A 88 -1.96 -33.16 9.94
CA LEU A 88 -2.95 -32.57 10.82
C LEU A 88 -4.33 -32.73 10.18
N ASP A 89 -5.06 -33.76 10.61
CA ASP A 89 -6.42 -34.06 10.13
C ASP A 89 -7.44 -33.32 11.02
N HIS A 90 -7.65 -32.03 10.71
CA HIS A 90 -8.59 -31.18 11.42
C HIS A 90 -9.44 -30.35 10.45
N PRO A 91 -10.78 -30.29 10.60
CA PRO A 91 -11.64 -29.53 9.70
C PRO A 91 -11.21 -28.07 9.51
N LEU A 92 -10.74 -27.42 10.58
CA LEU A 92 -10.24 -26.04 10.53
C LEU A 92 -9.02 -25.84 9.62
N ILE A 93 -8.20 -26.87 9.36
CA ILE A 93 -7.08 -26.76 8.40
C ILE A 93 -7.60 -26.78 6.96
N VAL A 94 -8.64 -27.56 6.68
CA VAL A 94 -9.33 -27.53 5.38
C VAL A 94 -9.98 -26.16 5.18
N THR A 95 -10.66 -25.64 6.21
CA THR A 95 -11.23 -24.28 6.18
C THR A 95 -10.15 -23.20 6.00
N LEU A 96 -8.98 -23.33 6.64
CA LEU A 96 -7.84 -22.45 6.41
C LEU A 96 -7.42 -22.45 4.93
N ALA A 97 -7.31 -23.62 4.31
CA ALA A 97 -6.93 -23.74 2.91
C ALA A 97 -7.92 -23.02 1.98
N GLU A 98 -9.22 -23.19 2.22
CA GLU A 98 -10.28 -22.52 1.47
C GLU A 98 -10.23 -21.00 1.68
N ASN A 99 -10.10 -20.54 2.93
CA ASN A 99 -10.00 -19.13 3.26
C ASN A 99 -8.79 -18.48 2.57
N ILE A 100 -7.60 -19.11 2.63
CA ILE A 100 -6.38 -18.61 1.95
C ILE A 100 -6.58 -18.54 0.44
N LYS A 101 -7.21 -19.54 -0.18
CA LYS A 101 -7.56 -19.52 -1.60
C LYS A 101 -8.50 -18.37 -1.95
N THR A 102 -9.49 -18.09 -1.11
CA THR A 102 -10.39 -16.94 -1.29
C THR A 102 -9.62 -15.61 -1.21
N LEU A 103 -8.73 -15.46 -0.23
CA LEU A 103 -7.88 -14.26 -0.10
C LEU A 103 -6.98 -14.08 -1.32
N TYR A 104 -6.36 -15.17 -1.80
CA TYR A 104 -5.53 -15.16 -2.99
C TYR A 104 -6.31 -14.68 -4.22
N ASN A 105 -7.53 -15.18 -4.43
CA ASN A 105 -8.36 -14.77 -5.56
C ASN A 105 -8.75 -13.29 -5.50
N VAL A 106 -9.18 -12.79 -4.34
CA VAL A 106 -9.56 -11.37 -4.19
C VAL A 106 -8.35 -10.45 -4.42
N SER A 107 -7.19 -10.80 -3.87
CA SER A 107 -5.96 -10.02 -4.03
C SER A 107 -5.41 -10.13 -5.46
N GLY A 108 -5.61 -11.28 -6.11
CA GLY A 108 -5.26 -11.50 -7.51
C GLY A 108 -6.05 -10.59 -8.45
N GLU A 109 -7.37 -10.49 -8.23
CA GLU A 109 -8.24 -9.55 -8.94
C GLU A 109 -7.85 -8.09 -8.68
N LEU A 110 -7.42 -7.75 -7.46
CA LEU A 110 -6.90 -6.42 -7.14
C LEU A 110 -5.64 -6.11 -7.97
N VAL A 111 -4.65 -6.99 -7.96
CA VAL A 111 -3.43 -6.83 -8.75
C VAL A 111 -3.72 -6.75 -10.24
N ALA A 112 -4.60 -7.60 -10.76
CA ALA A 112 -5.00 -7.57 -12.17
C ALA A 112 -5.67 -6.23 -12.53
N GLY A 113 -6.58 -5.75 -11.68
CA GLY A 113 -7.24 -4.45 -11.86
C GLY A 113 -6.26 -3.27 -11.81
N LEU A 114 -5.32 -3.28 -10.87
CA LEU A 114 -4.29 -2.25 -10.73
C LEU A 114 -3.30 -2.24 -11.90
N LYS A 115 -2.95 -3.40 -12.46
CA LYS A 115 -2.11 -3.50 -13.67
C LYS A 115 -2.82 -3.00 -14.91
N HIS A 116 -4.14 -3.23 -15.04
CA HIS A 116 -4.91 -2.80 -16.19
C HIS A 116 -5.23 -1.30 -16.17
N ASN A 117 -5.54 -0.73 -15.00
CA ASN A 117 -5.91 0.68 -14.86
C ASN A 117 -5.17 1.35 -13.68
N PRO A 118 -3.85 1.60 -13.83
CA PRO A 118 -3.03 2.16 -12.75
C PRO A 118 -3.41 3.61 -12.41
N GLU A 119 -4.02 4.37 -13.33
CA GLU A 119 -4.41 5.77 -13.10
C GLU A 119 -5.65 5.90 -12.21
N ASN A 120 -6.60 4.95 -12.33
CA ASN A 120 -7.86 4.95 -11.59
C ASN A 120 -7.96 3.81 -10.56
N ILE A 121 -7.04 3.81 -9.61
CA ILE A 121 -7.04 2.90 -8.45
C ILE A 121 -8.36 2.93 -7.68
N ALA A 122 -8.94 4.12 -7.50
CA ALA A 122 -10.16 4.27 -6.72
C ALA A 122 -11.31 3.42 -7.29
N GLN A 123 -11.43 3.35 -8.60
CA GLN A 123 -12.44 2.51 -9.26
C GLN A 123 -12.19 1.01 -9.02
N VAL A 124 -10.93 0.58 -9.06
CA VAL A 124 -10.55 -0.82 -8.79
C VAL A 124 -10.92 -1.20 -7.35
N PHE A 125 -10.52 -0.37 -6.38
CA PHE A 125 -10.86 -0.58 -4.97
C PHE A 125 -12.37 -0.51 -4.72
N HIS A 126 -13.08 0.40 -5.37
CA HIS A 126 -14.54 0.49 -5.22
C HIS A 126 -15.26 -0.76 -5.72
N LYS A 127 -14.81 -1.31 -6.87
CA LYS A 127 -15.33 -2.58 -7.41
C LYS A 127 -15.05 -3.75 -6.46
N LEU A 128 -13.88 -3.77 -5.82
CA LEU A 128 -13.47 -4.85 -4.93
C LEU A 128 -13.92 -4.68 -3.48
N ALA A 129 -14.38 -3.49 -3.09
CA ALA A 129 -14.76 -3.16 -1.72
C ALA A 129 -15.72 -4.18 -1.06
N PRO A 130 -16.78 -4.66 -1.74
CA PRO A 130 -17.68 -5.66 -1.15
C PRO A 130 -16.99 -6.99 -0.83
N PHE A 131 -15.96 -7.35 -1.60
CA PHE A 131 -15.25 -8.63 -1.47
C PHE A 131 -14.22 -8.62 -0.35
N PHE A 132 -13.75 -7.45 0.12
CA PHE A 132 -12.87 -7.38 1.29
C PHE A 132 -13.53 -7.92 2.56
N LYS A 133 -14.86 -8.02 2.62
CA LYS A 133 -15.55 -8.72 3.72
C LYS A 133 -15.12 -10.19 3.84
N LEU A 134 -14.65 -10.83 2.77
CA LEU A 134 -14.16 -12.22 2.83
C LEU A 134 -12.93 -12.36 3.75
N TYR A 135 -12.18 -11.28 3.99
CA TYR A 135 -11.12 -11.26 4.99
C TYR A 135 -11.63 -11.42 6.42
N SER A 136 -12.86 -11.01 6.72
CA SER A 136 -13.42 -11.19 8.06
C SER A 136 -13.66 -12.66 8.39
N VAL A 137 -13.93 -13.50 7.38
CA VAL A 137 -14.12 -14.95 7.57
C VAL A 137 -12.80 -15.58 8.02
N TYR A 138 -11.70 -15.27 7.32
CA TYR A 138 -10.37 -15.69 7.74
C TYR A 138 -10.02 -15.19 9.15
N ALA A 139 -10.25 -13.90 9.43
CA ALA A 139 -9.90 -13.30 10.72
C ALA A 139 -10.72 -13.89 11.89
N TYR A 140 -11.96 -14.29 11.63
CA TYR A 140 -12.82 -14.92 12.62
C TYR A 140 -12.28 -16.29 13.07
N ASP A 141 -11.86 -17.13 12.12
CA ASP A 141 -11.33 -18.47 12.41
C ASP A 141 -9.87 -18.48 12.87
N TYR A 142 -9.15 -17.35 12.72
CA TYR A 142 -7.71 -17.24 12.97
C TYR A 142 -7.27 -17.76 14.33
N ILE A 143 -7.95 -17.35 15.41
CA ILE A 143 -7.58 -17.76 16.78
C ILE A 143 -7.77 -19.27 16.97
N GLN A 144 -8.83 -19.85 16.40
CA GLN A 144 -9.10 -21.28 16.54
C GLN A 144 -8.06 -22.11 15.77
N ILE A 145 -7.72 -21.67 14.55
CA ILE A 145 -6.66 -22.29 13.74
C ILE A 145 -5.32 -22.19 14.47
N LEU A 146 -4.99 -21.03 15.04
CA LEU A 146 -3.76 -20.85 15.81
C LEU A 146 -3.69 -21.81 17.01
N ASN A 147 -4.79 -21.97 17.75
CA ASN A 147 -4.86 -22.91 18.86
C ASN A 147 -4.66 -24.36 18.41
N VAL A 148 -5.29 -24.76 17.31
CA VAL A 148 -5.10 -26.11 16.74
C VAL A 148 -3.64 -26.32 16.34
N LEU A 149 -3.02 -25.35 15.66
CA LEU A 149 -1.62 -25.42 15.28
C LEU A 149 -0.71 -25.49 16.51
N GLN A 150 -0.94 -24.66 17.54
CA GLN A 150 -0.14 -24.66 18.76
C GLN A 150 -0.22 -25.99 19.52
N VAL A 151 -1.42 -26.53 19.71
CA VAL A 151 -1.63 -27.79 20.44
C VAL A 151 -0.97 -28.97 19.72
N ASN A 152 -1.02 -28.99 18.39
CA ASN A 152 -0.51 -30.11 17.60
C ASN A 152 0.97 -29.98 17.21
N ILE A 153 1.51 -28.76 17.13
CA ILE A 153 2.90 -28.51 16.69
C ILE A 153 3.84 -28.25 17.88
N MET A 154 3.34 -27.76 19.02
CA MET A 154 4.11 -27.66 20.27
C MET A 154 3.63 -28.71 21.29
N PRO A 155 4.12 -29.96 21.22
CA PRO A 155 4.00 -30.85 22.36
C PRO A 155 4.92 -30.31 23.47
N ALA A 156 4.36 -30.19 24.68
CA ALA A 156 5.04 -29.87 25.94
C ALA A 156 5.49 -28.42 26.18
N ARG A 157 4.61 -27.62 26.81
CA ARG A 157 5.03 -26.88 28.01
C ARG A 157 5.07 -27.88 29.17
N ILE A 158 6.20 -28.57 29.33
CA ILE A 158 6.60 -29.13 30.62
C ILE A 158 7.34 -28.00 31.33
N ILE A 159 6.67 -27.31 32.27
CA ILE A 159 7.15 -26.99 33.63
C ILE A 159 5.90 -26.86 34.50
#